data_AF-A0A2G5F3K9-F1
#
_entry.id   AF-A0A2G5F3K9-F1
#
_cell.length_a   1.000
_cell.length_b   1.000
_cell.length_c   1.000
_cell.angle_alpha   90.00
_cell.angle_beta   90.00
_cell.angle_gamma   90.00
#
_symmetry.space_group_name_H-M   'P 1'
#
loop_
_entity.id
_entity.type
_entity.pdbx_description
1 polymer ?
#
loop_
_entity_poly.entity_id
_entity_poly.type
_entity_poly.pdbx_seq_one_letter_code
_entity_poly.pdbx_strand_id
1 'polypeptide(L)'
;MRELYRLVLVDTPLAPYFSECITSEDLDDMNIEIMRNTLYKAYLEDFYRFCKKLGGATAEIMSDLLAFEADRRAVNITINSMGTELTRDDRRKLYSSFGLLYPYGHEELAVCEDVDQVRGVLEKYPPYQSIFAKLSYGESQLLDKAFYEEEVKRECLAFEQQFHYGVFFAYMRLREQEIRNLMWISECVAQNQKSRVHDSVVFIF
;
A
#
# COMPACT_ATOMS: atom_id res chain seq x y z
N MET A 1 20.46 -19.62 -0.56
CA MET A 1 19.04 -19.99 -0.82
C MET A 1 18.72 -20.42 -2.27
N ARG A 2 19.74 -20.69 -3.12
CA ARG A 2 19.59 -21.07 -4.55
C ARG A 2 18.76 -22.34 -4.83
N GLU A 3 18.91 -23.37 -4.01
CA GLU A 3 18.14 -24.60 -4.18
C GLU A 3 16.66 -24.38 -3.86
N LEU A 4 16.34 -23.58 -2.84
CA LEU A 4 14.95 -23.28 -2.45
C LEU A 4 14.20 -22.51 -3.54
N TYR A 5 14.89 -21.60 -4.23
CA TYR A 5 14.37 -20.92 -5.41
C TYR A 5 14.01 -21.91 -6.53
N ARG A 6 14.93 -22.81 -6.88
CA ARG A 6 14.73 -23.80 -7.96
C ARG A 6 13.73 -24.90 -7.60
N LEU A 7 13.66 -25.33 -6.35
CA LEU A 7 12.81 -26.45 -5.91
C LEU A 7 11.38 -26.04 -5.56
N VAL A 8 11.16 -24.81 -5.09
CA VAL A 8 9.86 -24.40 -4.54
C VAL A 8 9.26 -23.24 -5.32
N LEU A 9 10.06 -22.23 -5.69
CA LEU A 9 9.49 -20.99 -6.25
C LEU A 9 9.17 -21.07 -7.74
N VAL A 10 9.90 -21.89 -8.52
CA VAL A 10 9.69 -22.03 -9.97
C VAL A 10 8.29 -22.54 -10.32
N ASP A 11 7.72 -23.42 -9.49
CA ASP A 11 6.40 -24.01 -9.73
C ASP A 11 5.25 -23.17 -9.16
N THR A 12 5.55 -22.04 -8.52
CA THR A 12 4.53 -21.13 -7.95
C THR A 12 4.14 -20.05 -8.95
N PRO A 13 2.90 -19.50 -8.85
CA PRO A 13 2.52 -18.33 -9.64
C PRO A 13 3.35 -17.07 -9.35
N LEU A 14 4.21 -17.10 -8.32
CA LEU A 14 5.13 -16.01 -7.99
C LEU A 14 6.44 -16.07 -8.79
N ALA A 15 6.72 -17.18 -9.50
CA ALA A 15 7.95 -17.36 -10.26
C ALA A 15 8.29 -16.19 -11.20
N PRO A 16 7.33 -15.61 -11.96
CA PRO A 16 7.63 -14.49 -12.86
C PRO A 16 8.25 -13.29 -12.13
N TYR A 17 7.67 -12.91 -10.98
CA TYR A 17 8.12 -11.75 -10.20
C TYR A 17 9.51 -11.94 -9.58
N PHE A 18 9.84 -13.18 -9.24
CA PHE A 18 11.17 -13.55 -8.75
C PHE A 18 12.20 -13.56 -9.88
N SER A 19 11.84 -14.07 -11.05
CA SER A 19 12.75 -14.19 -12.20
C SER A 19 13.11 -12.85 -12.85
N GLU A 20 12.19 -11.89 -12.84
CA GLU A 20 12.39 -10.58 -13.47
C GLU A 20 13.07 -9.58 -12.52
N CYS A 21 12.97 -9.76 -11.20
CA CYS A 21 13.36 -8.74 -10.25
C CYS A 21 14.50 -9.11 -9.29
N ILE A 22 14.82 -10.40 -9.10
CA ILE A 22 15.78 -10.84 -8.08
C ILE A 22 16.73 -11.86 -8.68
N THR A 23 18.04 -11.59 -8.64
CA THR A 23 19.00 -12.61 -9.01
C THR A 23 19.21 -13.58 -7.85
N SER A 24 19.65 -14.80 -8.17
CA SER A 24 19.91 -15.82 -7.14
C SER A 24 21.00 -15.45 -6.13
N GLU A 25 21.80 -14.42 -6.40
CA GLU A 25 22.86 -13.88 -5.53
C GLU A 25 22.29 -12.82 -4.58
N ASP A 26 21.33 -12.01 -5.05
CA ASP A 26 20.60 -11.04 -4.23
C ASP A 26 19.77 -11.70 -3.12
N LEU A 27 19.43 -12.99 -3.25
CA LEU A 27 18.64 -13.71 -2.24
C LEU A 27 19.35 -13.85 -0.89
N ASP A 28 20.68 -13.91 -0.89
CA ASP A 28 21.45 -14.12 0.34
C ASP A 28 21.88 -12.77 0.97
N ASP A 29 22.03 -11.70 0.18
CA ASP A 29 22.54 -10.39 0.64
C ASP A 29 21.48 -9.28 0.73
N MET A 30 20.35 -9.38 0.02
CA MET A 30 19.32 -8.34 0.02
C MET A 30 18.46 -8.41 1.29
N ASN A 31 18.19 -7.25 1.89
CA ASN A 31 17.26 -7.14 3.02
C ASN A 31 15.89 -7.71 2.63
N ILE A 32 15.34 -8.61 3.47
CA ILE A 32 14.05 -9.28 3.27
C ILE A 32 12.91 -8.27 3.03
N GLU A 33 12.97 -7.08 3.63
CA GLU A 33 11.98 -6.04 3.41
C GLU A 33 12.08 -5.41 2.01
N ILE A 34 13.29 -5.19 1.52
CA ILE A 34 13.54 -4.73 0.14
C ILE A 34 13.03 -5.78 -0.84
N MET A 35 13.34 -7.07 -0.58
CA MET A 35 12.85 -8.19 -1.36
C MET A 35 11.31 -8.20 -1.45
N ARG A 36 10.65 -8.09 -0.29
CA ARG A 36 9.18 -8.01 -0.20
C ARG A 36 8.65 -6.82 -1.00
N ASN A 37 9.26 -5.65 -0.87
CA ASN A 37 8.82 -4.44 -1.59
C ASN A 37 8.97 -4.57 -3.10
N THR A 38 10.09 -5.12 -3.57
CA THR A 38 10.33 -5.36 -5.00
C THR A 38 9.32 -6.33 -5.60
N LEU A 39 9.04 -7.45 -4.92
CA LEU A 39 8.06 -8.43 -5.39
C LEU A 39 6.64 -7.86 -5.41
N TYR A 40 6.26 -7.12 -4.38
CA TYR A 40 4.95 -6.48 -4.33
C TYR A 40 4.78 -5.42 -5.42
N LYS A 41 5.84 -4.66 -5.75
CA LYS A 41 5.83 -3.73 -6.87
C LYS A 41 5.52 -4.47 -8.18
N ALA A 42 6.25 -5.54 -8.48
CA ALA A 42 6.04 -6.33 -9.69
C ALA A 42 4.62 -6.91 -9.76
N TYR A 43 4.13 -7.43 -8.63
CA TYR A 43 2.75 -7.91 -8.50
C TYR A 43 1.71 -6.81 -8.77
N LEU A 44 1.87 -5.63 -8.16
CA LEU A 44 0.94 -4.52 -8.33
C LEU A 44 0.89 -4.03 -9.78
N GLU A 45 2.03 -3.93 -10.45
CA GLU A 45 2.11 -3.53 -11.86
C GLU A 45 1.46 -4.55 -12.79
N ASP A 46 1.69 -5.84 -12.56
CA ASP A 46 1.07 -6.90 -13.35
C ASP A 46 -0.44 -6.97 -13.10
N PHE A 47 -0.87 -6.86 -11.84
CA PHE A 47 -2.29 -6.86 -11.50
C PHE A 47 -3.02 -5.63 -12.07
N TYR A 48 -2.37 -4.46 -12.09
CA TYR A 48 -2.89 -3.27 -12.75
C TYR A 48 -3.06 -3.49 -14.26
N ARG A 49 -2.05 -4.07 -14.94
CA ARG A 49 -2.14 -4.43 -16.37
C ARG A 49 -3.25 -5.45 -16.64
N PHE A 50 -3.41 -6.44 -15.77
CA PHE A 50 -4.49 -7.42 -15.85
C PHE A 50 -5.87 -6.73 -15.76
N CYS A 51 -6.06 -5.86 -14.76
CA CYS A 51 -7.31 -5.11 -14.61
C CYS A 51 -7.62 -4.22 -15.82
N LYS A 52 -6.60 -3.56 -16.39
CA LYS A 52 -6.75 -2.79 -17.64
C LYS A 52 -7.15 -3.65 -18.83
N LYS A 53 -6.62 -4.88 -18.94
CA LYS A 53 -6.97 -5.84 -20.00
C LYS A 53 -8.43 -6.29 -19.95
N LEU A 54 -9.02 -6.38 -18.74
CA LEU A 54 -10.44 -6.73 -18.58
C LEU A 54 -11.38 -5.65 -19.12
N GLY A 55 -10.97 -4.38 -19.05
CA GLY A 55 -11.76 -3.24 -19.54
C GLY A 55 -13.04 -2.96 -18.76
N GLY A 56 -13.84 -2.03 -19.28
CA GLY A 56 -15.14 -1.62 -18.72
C GLY A 56 -15.05 -1.05 -17.29
N ALA A 57 -16.15 -1.18 -16.55
CA ALA A 57 -16.24 -0.70 -15.17
C ALA A 57 -15.23 -1.39 -14.23
N THR A 58 -14.86 -2.65 -14.50
CA THR A 58 -13.83 -3.34 -13.71
C THR A 58 -12.49 -2.63 -13.81
N ALA A 59 -12.08 -2.26 -15.03
CA ALA A 59 -10.81 -1.57 -15.22
C ALA A 59 -10.79 -0.21 -14.52
N GLU A 60 -11.87 0.57 -14.61
CA GLU A 60 -11.95 1.90 -13.99
C GLU A 60 -11.86 1.82 -12.46
N ILE A 61 -12.73 1.01 -11.84
CA ILE A 61 -12.79 0.87 -10.38
C ILE A 61 -11.49 0.27 -9.84
N MET A 62 -11.01 -0.85 -10.42
CA MET A 62 -9.79 -1.48 -9.94
C MET A 62 -8.56 -0.62 -10.16
N SER A 63 -8.51 0.17 -11.24
CA SER A 63 -7.38 1.08 -11.47
C SER A 63 -7.31 2.16 -10.38
N ASP A 64 -8.45 2.70 -9.95
CA ASP A 64 -8.50 3.69 -8.88
C ASP A 64 -8.08 3.08 -7.53
N LEU A 65 -8.63 1.90 -7.18
CA LEU A 65 -8.26 1.17 -5.96
C LEU A 65 -6.76 0.83 -5.91
N LEU A 66 -6.21 0.31 -7.03
CA LEU A 66 -4.80 -0.04 -7.10
C LEU A 66 -3.88 1.18 -7.14
N ALA A 67 -4.31 2.29 -7.76
CA ALA A 67 -3.56 3.55 -7.76
C ALA A 67 -3.39 4.07 -6.33
N PHE A 68 -4.44 4.04 -5.53
CA PHE A 68 -4.37 4.42 -4.12
C PHE A 68 -3.44 3.49 -3.32
N GLU A 69 -3.51 2.18 -3.54
CA GLU A 69 -2.61 1.22 -2.87
C GLU A 69 -1.13 1.45 -3.26
N ALA A 70 -0.86 1.76 -4.52
CA ALA A 70 0.47 2.10 -4.99
C ALA A 70 1.02 3.37 -4.33
N ASP A 71 0.21 4.43 -4.29
CA ASP A 71 0.59 5.70 -3.67
C ASP A 71 0.80 5.55 -2.16
N ARG A 72 -0.10 4.86 -1.47
CA ARG A 72 0.02 4.53 -0.04
C ARG A 72 1.32 3.76 0.24
N ARG A 73 1.65 2.79 -0.60
CA ARG A 73 2.89 2.01 -0.47
C ARG A 73 4.12 2.89 -0.67
N ALA A 74 4.12 3.79 -1.66
CA ALA A 74 5.21 4.72 -1.88
C ALA A 74 5.44 5.62 -0.66
N VAL A 75 4.37 6.14 -0.05
CA VAL A 75 4.43 6.93 1.19
C VAL A 75 4.99 6.10 2.35
N ASN A 76 4.48 4.89 2.58
CA ASN A 76 4.93 4.02 3.66
C ASN A 76 6.39 3.60 3.51
N ILE A 77 6.85 3.30 2.29
CA ILE A 77 8.27 3.03 2.01
C ILE A 77 9.11 4.27 2.32
N THR A 78 8.65 5.46 1.92
CA THR A 78 9.36 6.71 2.20
C THR A 78 9.53 6.92 3.70
N ILE A 79 8.45 6.82 4.48
CA ILE A 79 8.45 7.01 5.94
C ILE A 79 9.33 5.97 6.64
N ASN A 80 9.14 4.69 6.32
CA ASN A 80 9.88 3.60 6.99
C ASN A 80 11.36 3.54 6.60
N SER A 81 11.75 4.14 5.47
CA SER A 81 13.15 4.21 5.06
C SER A 81 13.87 5.45 5.59
N MET A 82 13.18 6.37 6.29
CA MET A 82 13.83 7.51 6.96
C MET A 82 14.76 7.02 8.07
N GLY A 83 15.99 7.52 8.09
CA GLY A 83 17.00 7.09 9.08
C GLY A 83 17.66 5.73 8.79
N THR A 84 17.40 5.12 7.62
CA THR A 84 18.09 3.91 7.15
C THR A 84 19.18 4.24 6.13
N GLU A 85 20.06 3.29 5.82
CA GLU A 85 21.13 3.43 4.80
C GLU A 85 20.61 3.38 3.35
N LEU A 86 19.29 3.35 3.15
CA LEU A 86 18.68 3.23 1.82
C LEU A 86 18.84 4.54 1.02
N THR A 87 19.47 4.45 -0.15
CA THR A 87 19.69 5.62 -1.01
C THR A 87 18.39 6.11 -1.66
N ARG A 88 18.38 7.37 -2.10
CA ARG A 88 17.22 7.97 -2.80
C ARG A 88 16.88 7.23 -4.10
N ASP A 89 17.88 6.74 -4.81
CA ASP A 89 17.69 5.98 -6.05
C ASP A 89 17.12 4.60 -5.79
N ASP A 90 17.52 3.94 -4.69
CA ASP A 90 16.96 2.64 -4.32
C ASP A 90 15.52 2.77 -3.84
N ARG A 91 15.16 3.85 -3.12
CA ARG A 91 13.75 4.17 -2.81
C ARG A 91 12.91 4.27 -4.08
N ARG A 92 13.39 4.98 -5.11
CA ARG A 92 12.67 5.14 -6.38
C ARG A 92 12.43 3.81 -7.09
N LYS A 93 13.40 2.88 -7.02
CA LYS A 93 13.24 1.54 -7.61
C LYS A 93 12.11 0.74 -6.94
N LEU A 94 11.78 1.02 -5.68
CA LEU A 94 10.73 0.33 -4.93
C LEU A 94 9.31 0.88 -5.18
N TYR A 95 9.18 2.07 -5.78
CA TYR A 95 7.86 2.63 -6.10
C TYR A 95 7.29 2.02 -7.39
N SER A 96 5.99 1.73 -7.38
CA SER A 96 5.26 1.24 -8.55
C SER A 96 5.24 2.29 -9.67
N SER A 97 5.28 1.87 -10.94
CA SER A 97 5.26 2.81 -12.08
C SER A 97 3.85 3.29 -12.48
N PHE A 98 2.92 3.37 -11.53
CA PHE A 98 1.55 3.85 -11.70
C PHE A 98 1.01 4.41 -10.37
N GLY A 99 -0.07 5.17 -10.43
CA GLY A 99 -0.63 5.89 -9.28
C GLY A 99 -0.82 7.37 -9.60
N LEU A 100 -1.34 8.14 -8.63
CA LEU A 100 -1.45 9.59 -8.79
C LEU A 100 -0.10 10.27 -8.55
N LEU A 101 0.77 9.68 -7.74
CA LEU A 101 2.10 10.21 -7.42
C LEU A 101 3.14 9.92 -8.50
N TYR A 102 2.85 9.03 -9.45
CA TYR A 102 3.74 8.74 -10.56
C TYR A 102 3.56 9.78 -11.70
N PRO A 103 4.64 10.36 -12.27
CA PRO A 103 6.05 10.22 -11.90
C PRO A 103 6.56 11.30 -10.91
N TYR A 104 5.96 12.49 -10.92
CA TYR A 104 6.52 13.67 -10.25
C TYR A 104 6.50 13.57 -8.72
N GLY A 105 5.44 13.02 -8.14
CA GLY A 105 5.34 12.80 -6.69
C GLY A 105 6.41 11.81 -6.19
N HIS A 106 6.77 10.80 -6.98
CA HIS A 106 7.86 9.87 -6.64
C HIS A 106 9.22 10.55 -6.62
N GLU A 107 9.46 11.51 -7.52
CA GLU A 107 10.71 12.27 -7.52
C GLU A 107 10.87 13.09 -6.25
N GLU A 108 9.78 13.74 -5.81
CA GLU A 108 9.75 14.52 -4.58
C GLU A 108 9.84 13.63 -3.32
N LEU A 109 9.05 12.55 -3.25
CA LEU A 109 9.07 11.61 -2.12
C LEU A 109 10.45 10.97 -1.91
N ALA A 110 11.18 10.68 -2.98
CA ALA A 110 12.52 10.12 -2.87
C ALA A 110 13.52 11.06 -2.17
N VAL A 111 13.27 12.37 -2.18
CA VAL A 111 14.13 13.39 -1.56
C VAL A 111 13.71 13.69 -0.13
N CYS A 112 12.50 13.29 0.29
CA CYS A 112 11.99 13.57 1.63
C CYS A 112 12.83 12.88 2.73
N GLU A 113 13.16 13.65 3.76
CA GLU A 113 13.94 13.21 4.94
C GLU A 113 13.13 13.24 6.23
N ASP A 114 11.97 13.90 6.24
CA ASP A 114 11.05 13.95 7.37
C ASP A 114 9.59 13.79 6.93
N VAL A 115 8.71 13.50 7.90
CA VAL A 115 7.28 13.26 7.68
C VAL A 115 6.56 14.53 7.22
N ASP A 116 7.02 15.71 7.64
CA ASP A 116 6.42 16.99 7.28
C ASP A 116 6.64 17.32 5.79
N GLN A 117 7.79 16.95 5.23
CA GLN A 117 8.10 17.03 3.80
C GLN A 117 7.22 16.08 3.00
N VAL A 118 7.03 14.84 3.48
CA VAL A 118 6.12 13.87 2.83
C VAL A 118 4.69 14.42 2.80
N ARG A 119 4.24 15.02 3.91
CA ARG A 119 2.95 15.73 3.98
C ARG A 119 2.89 16.86 2.95
N GLY A 120 3.93 17.69 2.86
CA GLY A 120 3.99 18.80 1.89
C GLY A 120 3.92 18.35 0.43
N VAL A 121 4.45 17.18 0.10
CA VAL A 121 4.31 16.57 -1.24
C VAL A 121 2.86 16.13 -1.47
N LEU A 122 2.26 15.43 -0.50
CA LEU A 122 0.90 14.90 -0.61
C LEU A 122 -0.17 16.00 -0.62
N GLU A 123 0.06 17.12 0.07
CA GLU A 123 -0.80 18.31 0.03
C GLU A 123 -0.85 18.98 -1.34
N LYS A 124 0.02 18.66 -2.29
CA LYS A 124 -0.10 19.17 -3.68
C LYS A 124 -1.21 18.46 -4.46
N TYR A 125 -1.65 17.29 -4.00
CA TYR A 125 -2.60 16.44 -4.70
C TYR A 125 -3.99 16.53 -4.02
N PRO A 126 -5.03 17.05 -4.70
CA PRO A 126 -6.33 17.30 -4.09
C PRO A 126 -6.98 16.10 -3.37
N PRO A 127 -6.89 14.84 -3.88
CA PRO A 127 -7.43 13.68 -3.17
C PRO A 127 -6.78 13.48 -1.79
N TYR A 128 -5.46 13.71 -1.69
CA TYR A 128 -4.69 13.52 -0.47
C TYR A 128 -4.77 14.73 0.47
N GLN A 129 -4.97 15.95 -0.04
CA GLN A 129 -5.18 17.16 0.79
C GLN A 129 -6.25 16.97 1.85
N SER A 130 -7.39 16.36 1.48
CA SER A 130 -8.51 16.16 2.41
C SER A 130 -8.19 15.20 3.56
N ILE A 131 -7.26 14.28 3.34
CA ILE A 131 -6.77 13.33 4.34
C ILE A 131 -5.86 14.06 5.34
N PHE A 132 -4.95 14.90 4.85
CA PHE A 132 -3.99 15.65 5.68
C PHE A 132 -4.57 16.90 6.36
N ALA A 133 -5.62 17.50 5.81
CA ALA A 133 -6.32 18.61 6.46
C ALA A 133 -6.98 18.21 7.80
N LYS A 134 -7.31 16.92 7.95
CA LYS A 134 -7.85 16.35 9.19
C LYS A 134 -6.76 15.97 10.20
N LEU A 135 -5.49 15.93 9.78
CA LEU A 135 -4.35 15.52 10.59
C LEU A 135 -3.65 16.76 11.20
N SER A 136 -3.67 16.86 12.53
CA SER A 136 -2.83 17.81 13.27
C SER A 136 -1.35 17.45 13.13
N TYR A 137 -0.48 18.46 13.14
CA TYR A 137 0.98 18.28 13.05
C TYR A 137 1.48 17.37 14.20
N GLY A 138 2.27 16.34 13.87
CA GLY A 138 2.99 15.50 14.85
C GLY A 138 2.42 14.10 15.10
N GLU A 139 1.29 13.72 14.52
CA GLU A 139 0.62 12.44 14.80
C GLU A 139 0.80 11.43 13.65
N SER A 140 2.00 10.87 13.49
CA SER A 140 2.30 9.84 12.47
C SER A 140 1.37 8.61 12.59
N GLN A 141 0.95 8.24 13.82
CA GLN A 141 -0.01 7.14 14.03
C GLN A 141 -1.41 7.41 13.46
N LEU A 142 -1.79 8.69 13.29
CA LEU A 142 -3.07 9.03 12.66
C LEU A 142 -3.00 8.95 11.13
N LEU A 143 -1.80 8.99 10.53
CA LEU A 143 -1.66 8.92 9.08
C LEU A 143 -2.11 7.56 8.55
N ASP A 144 -1.66 6.47 9.16
CA ASP A 144 -2.09 5.11 8.81
C ASP A 144 -3.61 4.97 8.96
N LYS A 145 -4.18 5.51 10.04
CA LYS A 145 -5.63 5.52 10.25
C LYS A 145 -6.35 6.26 9.13
N ALA A 146 -5.87 7.43 8.75
CA ALA A 146 -6.47 8.24 7.69
C ALA A 146 -6.39 7.55 6.32
N PHE A 147 -5.28 6.83 6.04
CA PHE A 147 -5.20 5.97 4.85
C PHE A 147 -6.20 4.82 4.90
N TYR A 148 -6.37 4.15 6.04
CA TYR A 148 -7.39 3.09 6.18
C TYR A 148 -8.82 3.63 6.01
N GLU A 149 -9.13 4.81 6.54
CA GLU A 149 -10.44 5.44 6.36
C GLU A 149 -10.74 5.74 4.88
N GLU A 150 -9.76 6.28 4.15
CA GLU A 150 -9.93 6.56 2.72
C GLU A 150 -9.94 5.25 1.88
N GLU A 151 -9.18 4.23 2.26
CA GLU A 151 -9.21 2.89 1.67
C GLU A 151 -10.63 2.31 1.75
N VAL A 152 -11.18 2.24 2.97
CA VAL A 152 -12.54 1.73 3.22
C VAL A 152 -13.59 2.52 2.44
N LYS A 153 -13.47 3.85 2.40
CA LYS A 153 -14.39 4.70 1.65
C LYS A 153 -14.39 4.36 0.15
N ARG A 154 -13.21 4.20 -0.45
CA ARG A 154 -13.08 3.82 -1.88
C ARG A 154 -13.61 2.43 -2.14
N GLU A 155 -13.36 1.49 -1.23
CA GLU A 155 -13.89 0.13 -1.31
C GLU A 155 -15.41 0.10 -1.20
N CYS A 156 -16.01 0.92 -0.34
CA CYS A 156 -17.46 1.09 -0.26
C CYS A 156 -18.05 1.67 -1.55
N LEU A 157 -17.39 2.66 -2.16
CA LEU A 157 -17.82 3.22 -3.45
C LEU A 157 -17.78 2.18 -4.58
N ALA A 158 -16.91 1.18 -4.49
CA ALA A 158 -16.91 0.07 -5.44
C ALA A 158 -18.23 -0.72 -5.43
N PHE A 159 -19.03 -0.69 -4.36
CA PHE A 159 -20.34 -1.36 -4.32
C PHE A 159 -21.48 -0.54 -4.94
N GLU A 160 -21.26 0.72 -5.31
CA GLU A 160 -22.28 1.56 -5.96
C GLU A 160 -22.52 1.16 -7.42
N GLN A 161 -21.53 0.53 -8.06
CA GLN A 161 -21.64 0.03 -9.43
C GLN A 161 -22.00 -1.46 -9.44
N GLN A 162 -22.56 -1.93 -10.56
CA GLN A 162 -22.91 -3.33 -10.77
C GLN A 162 -22.15 -3.91 -11.96
N PHE A 163 -22.05 -5.25 -12.01
CA PHE A 163 -21.42 -6.00 -13.11
C PHE A 163 -19.93 -5.69 -13.34
N HIS A 164 -19.15 -5.60 -12.26
CA HIS A 164 -17.70 -5.52 -12.31
C HIS A 164 -17.05 -6.43 -11.27
N TYR A 165 -15.82 -6.88 -11.52
CA TYR A 165 -15.10 -7.79 -10.62
C TYR A 165 -14.49 -7.09 -9.40
N GLY A 166 -14.44 -5.75 -9.40
CA GLY A 166 -13.91 -4.96 -8.27
C GLY A 166 -14.66 -5.18 -6.95
N VAL A 167 -15.91 -5.63 -6.99
CA VAL A 167 -16.68 -5.99 -5.78
C VAL A 167 -16.01 -7.09 -4.95
N PHE A 168 -15.36 -8.06 -5.58
CA PHE A 168 -14.70 -9.15 -4.86
C PHE A 168 -13.44 -8.66 -4.16
N PHE A 169 -12.68 -7.78 -4.81
CA PHE A 169 -11.51 -7.15 -4.22
C PHE A 169 -11.90 -6.28 -3.02
N ALA A 170 -12.87 -5.38 -3.20
CA ALA A 170 -13.39 -4.52 -2.14
C ALA A 170 -13.95 -5.35 -0.97
N TYR A 171 -14.70 -6.42 -1.25
CA TYR A 171 -15.24 -7.29 -0.20
C TYR A 171 -14.13 -7.91 0.67
N MET A 172 -13.08 -8.46 0.04
CA MET A 172 -11.98 -9.08 0.77
C MET A 172 -11.26 -8.07 1.66
N ARG A 173 -11.00 -6.86 1.15
CA ARG A 173 -10.30 -5.81 1.90
C ARG A 173 -11.12 -5.24 3.05
N LEU A 174 -12.42 -5.04 2.86
CA LEU A 174 -13.34 -4.65 3.93
C LEU A 174 -13.40 -5.73 5.03
N ARG A 175 -13.38 -7.02 4.67
CA ARG A 175 -13.33 -8.11 5.65
C ARG A 175 -12.00 -8.14 6.42
N GLU A 176 -10.87 -7.86 5.76
CA GLU A 176 -9.60 -7.70 6.46
C GLU A 176 -9.63 -6.53 7.46
N GLN A 177 -10.25 -5.41 7.08
CA GLN A 177 -10.45 -4.27 7.99
C GLN A 177 -11.35 -4.63 9.18
N GLU A 178 -12.41 -5.40 8.97
CA GLU A 178 -13.29 -5.89 10.03
C GLU A 178 -12.52 -6.76 11.04
N ILE A 179 -11.70 -7.69 10.54
CA ILE A 179 -10.84 -8.53 11.39
C ILE A 179 -9.86 -7.65 12.19
N ARG A 180 -9.23 -6.65 11.57
CA ARG A 180 -8.34 -5.70 12.26
C ARG A 180 -9.05 -4.93 13.37
N ASN A 181 -10.27 -4.47 13.11
CA ASN A 181 -11.10 -3.81 14.13
C ASN A 181 -11.39 -4.76 15.30
N LEU A 182 -11.79 -6.01 15.03
CA LEU A 182 -12.07 -6.99 16.07
C LEU A 182 -10.84 -7.32 16.91
N MET A 183 -9.67 -7.48 16.28
CA MET A 183 -8.41 -7.69 17.00
C MET A 183 -8.10 -6.51 17.92
N TRP A 184 -8.18 -5.27 17.43
CA TRP A 184 -7.94 -4.08 18.25
C TRP A 184 -8.88 -4.00 19.46
N ILE A 185 -10.17 -4.23 19.26
CA ILE A 185 -11.17 -4.24 20.33
C ILE A 185 -10.82 -5.32 21.35
N SER A 186 -10.45 -6.53 20.89
CA SER A 186 -10.09 -7.64 21.77
C SER A 186 -8.85 -7.36 22.62
N GLU A 187 -7.83 -6.71 22.05
CA GLU A 187 -6.61 -6.30 22.76
C GLU A 187 -6.91 -5.21 23.79
N CYS A 188 -7.70 -4.20 23.43
CA CYS A 188 -8.13 -3.14 24.34
C CYS A 188 -8.92 -3.70 25.54
N VAL A 189 -9.79 -4.69 25.30
CA VAL A 189 -10.55 -5.37 26.36
C VAL A 189 -9.62 -6.21 27.24
N ALA A 190 -8.70 -6.98 26.64
CA ALA A 190 -7.74 -7.81 27.38
C ALA A 190 -6.80 -6.98 28.26
N GLN A 191 -6.39 -5.79 27.81
CA GLN A 191 -5.54 -4.87 28.56
C GLN A 191 -6.33 -3.93 29.51
N ASN A 192 -7.65 -4.07 29.57
CA ASN A 192 -8.55 -3.21 30.35
C ASN A 192 -8.44 -1.70 30.00
N GLN A 193 -8.05 -1.38 28.77
CA GLN A 193 -7.92 -0.01 28.24
C GLN A 193 -9.15 0.38 27.41
N LYS A 194 -10.35 0.26 28.00
CA LYS A 194 -11.62 0.47 27.29
C LYS A 194 -11.81 1.88 26.72
N SER A 195 -11.09 2.87 27.25
CA SER A 195 -11.12 4.26 26.76
C SER A 195 -10.50 4.43 25.36
N ARG A 196 -9.57 3.53 24.97
CA ARG A 196 -8.81 3.63 23.71
C ARG A 196 -9.38 2.82 22.56
N VAL A 197 -10.53 2.17 22.78
CA VAL A 197 -11.17 1.34 21.76
C VAL A 197 -11.50 2.16 20.51
N HIS A 198 -11.87 3.42 20.68
CA HIS A 198 -12.23 4.31 19.56
C HIS A 198 -11.01 4.88 18.81
N ASP A 199 -9.80 4.73 19.34
CA ASP A 199 -8.60 5.38 18.78
C ASP A 199 -8.25 4.81 17.40
N SER A 200 -8.32 3.48 17.22
CA SER A 200 -7.85 2.79 16.00
C SER A 200 -8.94 2.04 15.22
N VAL A 201 -10.19 2.05 15.68
CA VAL A 201 -11.30 1.46 14.93
C VAL A 201 -11.64 2.34 13.72
N VAL A 202 -11.73 1.72 12.55
CA VAL A 202 -12.17 2.35 11.30
C VAL A 202 -13.56 1.84 10.96
N PHE A 203 -14.54 2.75 10.87
CA PHE A 203 -15.91 2.37 10.58
C PHE A 203 -16.08 2.00 9.10
N ILE A 204 -16.67 0.84 8.86
CA ILE A 204 -16.96 0.30 7.51
C ILE A 204 -18.37 0.70 7.04
N PHE A 205 -19.23 1.16 7.97
CA PHE A 205 -20.60 1.62 7.74
C PHE A 205 -20.95 2.78 8.68
#